data_AF-A0A7V8TV84-F1
#
_entry.id   AF-A0A7V8TV84-F1
#
_cell.length_a   1.000
_cell.length_b   1.000
_cell.length_c   1.000
_cell.angle_alpha   90.00
_cell.angle_beta   90.00
_cell.angle_gamma   90.00
#
_symmetry.space_group_name_H-M   'P 1'
#
loop_
_entity.id
_entity.type
_entity.pdbx_description
1 polymer ?
#
loop_
_entity_poly.entity_id
_entity_poly.type
_entity_poly.pdbx_seq_one_letter_code
_entity_poly.pdbx_strand_id
1 'polypeptide(L)'
;MSVTSIHRPRVRSALKDLPQYPGHSADTANDDDRLLAVQEGFMINHAAALLLQLGADAIPELRAALGEARGLRRQAIVNALWHYRQAQDIPVFIEELQSGETNQRRQAATFLAAFNRPEIRDALTGALTDPQPIVRAAVIRSLRRSGAGLPQNLRPTLLRDPDPGVRQALIERTG
;
A
#
# COMPACT_ATOMS: atom_id res chain seq x y z
N MET A 1 -33.79 8.81 -5.66
CA MET A 1 -32.64 8.20 -6.36
C MET A 1 -31.43 8.36 -5.45
N SER A 2 -30.93 7.27 -4.86
CA SER A 2 -29.80 7.36 -3.92
C SER A 2 -28.49 7.62 -4.66
N VAL A 3 -27.63 8.48 -4.13
CA VAL A 3 -26.33 8.90 -4.69
C VAL A 3 -25.45 7.70 -5.09
N THR A 4 -25.57 6.59 -4.35
CA THR A 4 -25.00 5.25 -4.61
C THR A 4 -25.24 4.75 -6.05
N SER A 5 -26.36 5.09 -6.67
CA SER A 5 -26.70 4.59 -8.02
C SER A 5 -25.95 5.32 -9.15
N ILE A 6 -25.40 6.51 -8.90
CA ILE A 6 -24.74 7.36 -9.92
C ILE A 6 -23.25 7.01 -10.04
N HIS A 7 -22.60 6.60 -8.94
CA HIS A 7 -21.17 6.31 -8.95
C HIS A 7 -20.83 4.96 -9.55
N ARG A 8 -21.70 3.94 -9.44
CA ARG A 8 -21.47 2.59 -9.99
C ARG A 8 -21.04 2.57 -11.46
N PRO A 9 -21.75 3.22 -12.41
CA PRO A 9 -21.34 3.25 -13.80
C PRO A 9 -20.00 3.98 -14.02
N ARG A 10 -19.75 5.05 -13.26
CA ARG A 10 -18.54 5.88 -13.41
C ARG A 10 -17.29 5.17 -12.86
N VAL A 11 -17.41 4.52 -11.68
CA VAL A 11 -16.37 3.63 -11.13
C VAL A 11 -16.09 2.51 -12.13
N ARG A 12 -17.13 1.85 -12.65
CA ARG A 12 -16.96 0.76 -13.61
C ARG A 12 -16.29 1.20 -14.91
N SER A 13 -16.63 2.39 -15.42
CA SER A 13 -15.97 2.98 -16.59
C SER A 13 -14.49 3.23 -16.30
N ALA A 14 -14.17 3.95 -15.22
CA ALA A 14 -12.79 4.26 -14.84
C ALA A 14 -11.92 3.00 -14.66
N LEU A 15 -12.49 1.92 -14.11
CA LEU A 15 -11.79 0.65 -13.93
C LEU A 15 -11.69 -0.21 -15.21
N LYS A 16 -12.61 -0.01 -16.18
CA LYS A 16 -12.60 -0.71 -17.47
C LYS A 16 -11.52 -0.16 -18.38
N ASP A 17 -11.25 1.13 -18.30
CA ASP A 17 -10.24 1.81 -19.11
C ASP A 17 -8.80 1.53 -18.64
N LEU A 18 -8.64 0.78 -17.54
CA LEU A 18 -7.33 0.32 -17.08
C LEU A 18 -6.85 -0.89 -17.90
N PRO A 19 -5.58 -0.89 -18.34
CA PRO A 19 -4.98 -2.04 -19.01
C PRO A 19 -5.12 -3.29 -18.14
N GLN A 20 -5.56 -4.40 -18.75
CA GLN A 20 -5.56 -5.71 -18.09
C GLN A 20 -4.17 -6.32 -18.25
N TYR A 21 -3.20 -5.81 -17.48
CA TYR A 21 -1.85 -6.36 -17.43
C TYR A 21 -1.73 -7.29 -16.21
N PRO A 22 -1.22 -8.53 -16.36
CA PRO A 22 -0.85 -9.34 -15.22
C PRO A 22 0.37 -8.69 -14.55
N GLY A 23 0.27 -8.34 -13.27
CA GLY A 23 1.38 -7.73 -12.53
C GLY A 23 2.58 -8.67 -12.54
N HIS A 24 3.73 -8.17 -13.00
CA HIS A 24 4.98 -8.93 -12.99
C HIS A 24 5.79 -8.56 -11.75
N SER A 25 6.39 -9.57 -11.11
CA SER A 25 7.23 -9.38 -9.95
C SER A 25 8.54 -8.72 -10.31
N ALA A 26 8.80 -7.53 -9.76
CA ALA A 26 9.98 -6.72 -10.05
C ALA A 26 11.33 -7.34 -9.60
N ASP A 27 11.32 -8.52 -8.98
CA ASP A 27 12.51 -9.16 -8.40
C ASP A 27 13.45 -9.81 -9.44
N THR A 28 13.11 -9.82 -10.74
CA THR A 28 13.96 -10.39 -11.82
C THR A 28 14.29 -9.42 -12.97
N ALA A 29 14.14 -8.12 -12.76
CA ALA A 29 13.99 -7.14 -13.85
C ALA A 29 15.28 -6.72 -14.60
N ASN A 30 15.31 -6.91 -15.92
CA ASN A 30 16.22 -6.21 -16.85
C ASN A 30 15.77 -4.74 -17.03
N ASP A 31 16.50 -3.90 -17.79
CA ASP A 31 16.15 -2.47 -17.94
C ASP A 31 14.74 -2.21 -18.51
N ASP A 32 14.22 -3.10 -19.37
CA ASP A 32 12.86 -3.01 -19.92
C ASP A 32 11.77 -3.23 -18.86
N ASP A 33 12.00 -4.14 -17.91
CA ASP A 33 11.08 -4.41 -16.79
C ASP A 33 11.00 -3.21 -15.83
N ARG A 34 12.08 -2.43 -15.72
CA ARG A 34 12.09 -1.18 -14.93
C ARG A 34 11.24 -0.10 -15.58
N LEU A 35 11.30 0.03 -16.91
CA LEU A 35 10.47 0.98 -17.64
C LEU A 35 8.98 0.62 -17.52
N LEU A 36 8.66 -0.67 -17.61
CA LEU A 36 7.31 -1.18 -17.39
C LEU A 36 6.81 -0.90 -15.98
N ALA A 37 7.60 -1.17 -14.94
CA ALA A 37 7.21 -0.87 -13.55
C ALA A 37 6.96 0.63 -13.30
N VAL A 38 7.73 1.51 -13.95
CA VAL A 38 7.50 2.96 -13.90
C VAL A 38 6.18 3.34 -14.57
N GLN A 39 5.87 2.75 -15.72
CA GLN A 39 4.60 2.95 -16.43
C GLN A 39 3.41 2.43 -15.63
N GLU A 40 3.52 1.24 -15.03
CA GLU A 40 2.49 0.68 -14.14
C GLU A 40 2.22 1.62 -12.96
N GLY A 41 3.27 2.09 -12.29
CA GLY A 41 3.17 3.07 -11.21
C GLY A 41 2.42 4.34 -11.63
N PHE A 42 2.73 4.87 -12.81
CA PHE A 42 2.02 6.03 -13.36
C PHE A 42 0.53 5.72 -13.60
N MET A 43 0.22 4.58 -14.21
CA MET A 43 -1.15 4.17 -14.52
C MET A 43 -1.98 3.95 -13.25
N ILE A 44 -1.43 3.30 -12.23
CA ILE A 44 -2.10 3.08 -10.95
C ILE A 44 -2.43 4.43 -10.28
N ASN A 45 -1.47 5.36 -10.28
CA ASN A 45 -1.66 6.67 -9.65
C ASN A 45 -2.68 7.53 -10.41
N HIS A 46 -2.64 7.49 -11.75
CA HIS A 46 -3.63 8.19 -12.57
C HIS A 46 -5.04 7.62 -12.36
N ALA A 47 -5.16 6.29 -12.36
CA ALA A 47 -6.41 5.58 -12.09
C ALA A 47 -6.97 5.94 -10.72
N ALA A 48 -6.14 5.88 -9.67
CA ALA A 48 -6.53 6.29 -8.33
C ALA A 48 -7.02 7.74 -8.33
N ALA A 49 -6.33 8.67 -8.99
CA ALA A 49 -6.75 10.07 -9.07
C ALA A 49 -8.14 10.24 -9.73
N LEU A 50 -8.44 9.49 -10.79
CA LEU A 50 -9.78 9.48 -11.40
C LEU A 50 -10.85 8.96 -10.42
N LEU A 51 -10.53 7.92 -9.66
CA LEU A 51 -11.45 7.38 -8.64
C LEU A 51 -11.66 8.37 -7.48
N LEU A 52 -10.65 9.18 -7.14
CA LEU A 52 -10.79 10.25 -6.13
C LEU A 52 -11.69 11.39 -6.59
N GLN A 53 -11.71 11.71 -7.89
CA GLN A 53 -12.61 12.73 -8.44
C GLN A 53 -14.10 12.35 -8.29
N LEU A 54 -14.40 11.07 -8.06
CA LEU A 54 -15.76 10.62 -7.78
C LEU A 54 -16.21 10.96 -6.35
N GLY A 55 -15.29 11.31 -5.45
CA GLY A 55 -15.57 11.69 -4.07
C GLY A 55 -15.84 10.51 -3.13
N ALA A 56 -15.95 10.82 -1.83
CA ALA A 56 -16.13 9.82 -0.77
C ALA A 56 -17.43 9.00 -0.89
N ASP A 57 -18.42 9.51 -1.62
CA ASP A 57 -19.68 8.80 -1.89
C ASP A 57 -19.48 7.56 -2.77
N ALA A 58 -18.35 7.44 -3.48
CA ALA A 58 -18.01 6.27 -4.29
C ALA A 58 -17.34 5.13 -3.49
N ILE A 59 -17.07 5.33 -2.19
CA ILE A 59 -16.35 4.35 -1.37
C ILE A 59 -17.07 2.98 -1.30
N PRO A 60 -18.40 2.89 -1.11
CA PRO A 60 -19.09 1.60 -1.10
C PRO A 60 -18.91 0.83 -2.41
N GLU A 61 -18.93 1.53 -3.55
CA GLU A 61 -18.71 0.95 -4.88
C GLU A 61 -17.27 0.50 -5.08
N LEU A 62 -16.30 1.29 -4.61
CA LEU A 62 -14.88 0.92 -4.64
C LEU A 62 -14.64 -0.38 -3.86
N ARG A 63 -15.24 -0.53 -2.67
CA ARG A 63 -15.16 -1.77 -1.89
C ARG A 63 -15.81 -2.95 -2.60
N ALA A 64 -16.98 -2.75 -3.18
CA ALA A 64 -17.65 -3.81 -3.95
C ALA A 64 -16.79 -4.26 -5.14
N ALA A 65 -16.14 -3.32 -5.83
CA ALA A 65 -15.27 -3.61 -6.97
C ALA A 65 -13.96 -4.30 -6.58
N LEU A 66 -13.48 -4.13 -5.33
CA LEU A 66 -12.22 -4.69 -4.86
C LEU A 66 -12.18 -6.23 -4.92
N GLY A 67 -13.31 -6.91 -4.63
CA GLY A 67 -13.37 -8.38 -4.56
C GLY A 67 -13.04 -9.07 -5.88
N GLU A 68 -13.44 -8.47 -7.01
CA GLU A 68 -13.20 -8.99 -8.36
C GLU A 68 -11.95 -8.39 -9.03
N ALA A 69 -11.41 -7.30 -8.47
CA ALA A 69 -10.28 -6.60 -9.05
C ALA A 69 -8.96 -7.39 -8.89
N ARG A 70 -8.12 -7.37 -9.93
CA ARG A 70 -6.79 -8.00 -9.95
C ARG A 70 -5.77 -7.05 -10.57
N GLY A 71 -4.48 -7.27 -10.32
CA GLY A 71 -3.39 -6.47 -10.87
C GLY A 71 -3.56 -4.97 -10.65
N LEU A 72 -3.33 -4.18 -11.71
CA LEU A 72 -3.41 -2.71 -11.69
C LEU A 72 -4.76 -2.19 -11.18
N ARG A 73 -5.86 -2.88 -11.52
CA ARG A 73 -7.20 -2.48 -11.07
C ARG A 73 -7.33 -2.57 -9.56
N ARG A 74 -6.85 -3.66 -8.95
CA ARG A 74 -6.87 -3.81 -7.49
C ARG A 74 -6.05 -2.72 -6.83
N GLN A 75 -4.82 -2.50 -7.31
CA GLN A 75 -3.91 -1.50 -6.76
C GLN A 75 -4.48 -0.08 -6.86
N ALA A 76 -5.13 0.27 -7.98
CA ALA A 76 -5.78 1.57 -8.13
C ALA A 76 -6.90 1.78 -7.10
N ILE A 77 -7.72 0.75 -6.85
CA ILE A 77 -8.78 0.79 -5.84
C ILE A 77 -8.18 0.89 -4.43
N VAL A 78 -7.17 0.09 -4.10
CA VAL A 78 -6.48 0.15 -2.80
C VAL A 78 -5.86 1.53 -2.57
N ASN A 79 -5.21 2.12 -3.57
CA ASN A 79 -4.64 3.46 -3.48
C ASN A 79 -5.74 4.52 -3.30
N ALA A 80 -6.86 4.41 -4.00
CA ALA A 80 -8.00 5.31 -3.82
C ALA A 80 -8.59 5.20 -2.40
N LEU A 81 -8.83 3.97 -1.90
CA LEU A 81 -9.32 3.72 -0.54
C LEU A 81 -8.37 4.27 0.52
N TRP A 82 -7.06 4.18 0.29
CA TRP A 82 -6.05 4.77 1.16
C TRP A 82 -6.25 6.28 1.34
N HIS A 83 -6.51 7.04 0.28
CA HIS A 83 -6.71 8.48 0.40
C HIS A 83 -7.89 8.85 1.31
N TYR A 84 -8.91 8.00 1.38
CA TYR A 84 -10.06 8.22 2.27
C TYR A 84 -9.79 7.82 3.73
N ARG A 85 -8.75 7.02 3.99
CA ARG A 85 -8.27 6.62 5.34
C ARG A 85 -9.37 6.12 6.28
N GLN A 86 -10.34 5.37 5.77
CA GLN A 86 -11.40 4.84 6.62
C GLN A 86 -10.91 3.59 7.36
N ALA A 87 -11.19 3.52 8.66
CA ALA A 87 -10.73 2.41 9.50
C ALA A 87 -11.23 1.03 9.01
N GLN A 88 -12.38 0.99 8.34
CA GLN A 88 -12.93 -0.24 7.76
C GLN A 88 -12.10 -0.81 6.59
N ASP A 89 -11.16 -0.04 6.02
CA ASP A 89 -10.24 -0.50 4.98
C ASP A 89 -8.90 -1.02 5.55
N ILE A 90 -8.69 -0.92 6.87
CA ILE A 90 -7.47 -1.43 7.54
C ILE A 90 -7.20 -2.91 7.20
N PRO A 91 -8.19 -3.83 7.21
CA PRO A 91 -7.93 -5.23 6.86
C PRO A 91 -7.34 -5.42 5.46
N VAL A 92 -7.76 -4.59 4.49
CA VAL A 92 -7.22 -4.61 3.13
C VAL A 92 -5.74 -4.21 3.14
N PHE A 93 -5.38 -3.16 3.86
CA PHE A 93 -3.96 -2.73 3.94
C PHE A 93 -3.09 -3.73 4.70
N ILE A 94 -3.64 -4.45 5.69
CA ILE A 94 -2.92 -5.54 6.37
C ILE A 94 -2.70 -6.72 5.41
N GLU A 95 -3.68 -7.07 4.57
CA GLU A 95 -3.52 -8.09 3.54
C GLU A 95 -2.39 -7.73 2.57
N GLU A 96 -2.30 -6.46 2.15
CA GLU A 96 -1.26 -5.98 1.23
C GLU A 96 0.17 -6.06 1.81
N LEU A 97 0.33 -6.13 3.15
CA LEU A 97 1.64 -6.43 3.77
C LEU A 97 2.13 -7.84 3.46
N GLN A 98 1.25 -8.76 3.04
CA GLN A 98 1.59 -10.14 2.70
C GLN A 98 1.65 -10.39 1.19
N SER A 99 1.58 -9.32 0.38
CA SER A 99 1.66 -9.43 -1.07
C SER A 99 3.00 -10.03 -1.54
N GLY A 100 2.98 -10.81 -2.61
CA GLY A 100 4.21 -11.25 -3.29
C GLY A 100 5.05 -10.07 -3.81
N GLU A 101 4.42 -8.93 -4.06
CA GLU A 101 5.07 -7.76 -4.64
C GLU A 101 5.71 -6.84 -3.59
N THR A 102 7.03 -6.69 -3.66
CA THR A 102 7.84 -5.85 -2.75
C THR A 102 7.32 -4.42 -2.63
N ASN A 103 6.92 -3.82 -3.76
CA ASN A 103 6.40 -2.45 -3.77
C ASN A 103 5.03 -2.32 -3.09
N GLN A 104 4.18 -3.33 -3.22
CA GLN A 104 2.88 -3.36 -2.55
C GLN A 104 3.06 -3.47 -1.03
N ARG A 105 3.91 -4.39 -0.56
CA ARG A 105 4.21 -4.52 0.88
C ARG A 105 4.77 -3.22 1.48
N ARG A 106 5.70 -2.58 0.78
CA ARG A 106 6.26 -1.27 1.19
C ARG A 106 5.19 -0.18 1.27
N GLN A 107 4.30 -0.13 0.28
CA GLN A 107 3.21 0.85 0.22
C GLN A 107 2.20 0.61 1.34
N ALA A 108 1.80 -0.64 1.56
CA ALA A 108 0.94 -1.06 2.66
C ALA A 108 1.48 -0.63 4.02
N ALA A 109 2.77 -0.85 4.28
CA ALA A 109 3.43 -0.38 5.50
C ALA A 109 3.30 1.14 5.66
N THR A 110 3.49 1.89 4.58
CA THR A 110 3.37 3.35 4.56
C THR A 110 1.94 3.82 4.83
N PHE A 111 0.94 3.15 4.26
CA PHE A 111 -0.47 3.45 4.48
C PHE A 111 -0.86 3.22 5.93
N LEU A 112 -0.50 2.06 6.47
CA LEU A 112 -0.80 1.67 7.83
C LEU A 112 -0.23 2.63 8.90
N ALA A 113 0.84 3.37 8.58
CA ALA A 113 1.44 4.37 9.48
C ALA A 113 0.47 5.47 9.95
N ALA A 114 -0.60 5.74 9.20
CA ALA A 114 -1.57 6.80 9.54
C ALA A 114 -2.64 6.40 10.54
N PHE A 115 -2.68 5.12 10.90
CA PHE A 115 -3.69 4.58 11.79
C PHE A 115 -3.03 4.18 13.11
N ASN A 116 -3.56 4.69 14.22
CA ASN A 116 -3.07 4.36 15.55
C ASN A 116 -3.93 3.25 16.17
N ARG A 117 -3.73 2.00 15.71
CA ARG A 117 -4.52 0.83 16.15
C ARG A 117 -3.63 -0.37 16.55
N PRO A 118 -3.99 -1.15 17.58
CA PRO A 118 -3.20 -2.31 18.03
C PRO A 118 -2.96 -3.36 16.93
N GLU A 119 -3.98 -3.73 16.17
CA GLU A 119 -3.89 -4.74 15.11
C GLU A 119 -2.89 -4.35 14.01
N ILE A 120 -2.71 -3.05 13.79
CA ILE A 120 -1.74 -2.51 12.83
C ILE A 120 -0.33 -2.60 13.38
N ARG A 121 -0.16 -2.34 14.68
CA ARG A 121 1.14 -2.48 15.35
C ARG A 121 1.64 -3.92 15.24
N ASP A 122 0.76 -4.88 15.46
CA ASP A 122 1.11 -6.30 15.39
C ASP A 122 1.48 -6.71 13.96
N ALA A 123 0.67 -6.30 12.97
CA ALA A 123 0.94 -6.55 11.56
C ALA A 123 2.28 -5.93 11.09
N LEU A 124 2.52 -4.65 11.45
CA LEU A 124 3.78 -3.98 11.14
C LEU A 124 4.96 -4.62 11.87
N THR A 125 4.80 -5.06 13.11
CA THR A 125 5.87 -5.74 13.85
C THR A 125 6.28 -7.05 13.17
N GLY A 126 5.32 -7.83 12.67
CA GLY A 126 5.61 -9.02 11.85
C GLY A 126 6.37 -8.70 10.56
N ALA A 127 6.11 -7.55 9.94
CA ALA A 127 6.78 -7.11 8.72
C ALA A 127 8.21 -6.56 8.95
N LEU A 128 8.70 -6.48 10.19
CA LEU A 128 10.10 -6.09 10.47
C LEU A 128 11.11 -7.15 10.00
N THR A 129 10.67 -8.37 9.71
CA THR A 129 11.50 -9.46 9.18
C THR A 129 11.29 -9.69 7.68
N ASP A 130 10.69 -8.73 6.97
CA ASP A 130 10.50 -8.84 5.52
C ASP A 130 11.84 -9.13 4.82
N PRO A 131 11.90 -10.05 3.83
CA PRO A 131 13.13 -10.33 3.09
C PRO A 131 13.71 -9.07 2.43
N GLN A 132 12.84 -8.14 2.01
CA GLN A 132 13.23 -6.97 1.24
C GLN A 132 13.55 -5.79 2.17
N PRO A 133 14.78 -5.24 2.14
CA PRO A 133 15.20 -4.17 3.04
C PRO A 133 14.34 -2.90 2.94
N ILE A 134 13.86 -2.59 1.73
CA ILE A 134 13.02 -1.42 1.49
C ILE A 134 11.68 -1.50 2.25
N VAL A 135 11.14 -2.71 2.43
CA VAL A 135 9.93 -2.96 3.23
C VAL A 135 10.25 -2.82 4.71
N ARG A 136 11.32 -3.46 5.20
CA ARG A 136 11.77 -3.34 6.61
C ARG A 136 11.97 -1.88 7.01
N ALA A 137 12.65 -1.08 6.18
CA ALA A 137 12.86 0.34 6.42
C ALA A 137 11.53 1.14 6.43
N ALA A 138 10.59 0.84 5.53
CA ALA A 138 9.28 1.47 5.52
C ALA A 138 8.46 1.14 6.77
N VAL A 139 8.51 -0.10 7.25
CA VAL A 139 7.86 -0.56 8.48
C VAL A 139 8.44 0.18 9.69
N ILE A 140 9.77 0.28 9.81
CA ILE A 140 10.44 1.02 10.88
C ILE A 140 9.94 2.47 10.93
N ARG A 141 9.97 3.17 9.78
CA ARG A 141 9.48 4.55 9.70
C ARG A 141 8.01 4.65 10.09
N SER A 142 7.20 3.67 9.74
CA SER A 142 5.75 3.64 10.01
C SER A 142 5.45 3.44 11.51
N LEU A 143 6.15 2.52 12.18
CA LEU A 143 6.06 2.32 13.63
C LEU A 143 6.54 3.55 14.43
N ARG A 144 7.51 4.28 13.89
CA ARG A 144 7.99 5.53 14.50
C ARG A 144 7.01 6.69 14.31
N ARG A 145 6.49 6.89 13.10
CA ARG A 145 5.51 7.95 12.80
C ARG A 145 4.19 7.79 13.54
N SER A 146 3.74 6.55 13.73
CA SER A 146 2.50 6.26 14.49
C SER A 146 2.63 6.48 16.00
N GLY A 147 3.85 6.70 16.51
CA GLY A 147 4.11 6.79 17.95
C GLY A 147 4.01 5.44 18.69
N ALA A 148 3.69 4.34 17.99
CA ALA A 148 3.62 3.00 18.56
C ALA A 148 4.99 2.52 19.09
N GLY A 149 6.07 3.09 18.55
CA GLY A 149 7.44 2.77 18.92
C GLY A 149 7.89 1.40 18.37
N LEU A 150 9.20 1.23 18.28
CA LEU A 150 9.78 -0.05 17.89
C LEU A 150 9.82 -1.01 19.09
N PRO A 151 9.54 -2.30 18.90
CA PRO A 151 9.77 -3.31 19.93
C PRO A 151 11.23 -3.26 20.39
N GLN A 152 11.43 -3.04 21.70
CA GLN A 152 12.79 -2.82 22.24
C GLN A 152 13.69 -4.06 22.06
N ASN A 153 13.11 -5.25 22.11
CA ASN A 153 13.79 -6.52 21.87
C ASN A 153 14.31 -6.67 20.43
N LEU A 154 13.70 -6.02 19.44
CA LEU A 154 14.13 -6.09 18.05
C LEU A 154 15.16 -5.03 17.67
N ARG A 155 15.32 -3.98 18.48
CA ARG A 155 16.27 -2.89 18.19
C ARG A 155 17.71 -3.35 17.98
N PRO A 156 18.32 -4.22 18.82
CA PRO A 156 19.69 -4.68 18.60
C PRO A 156 19.88 -5.38 17.27
N THR A 157 18.90 -6.18 16.86
CA THR A 157 18.89 -6.88 15.57
C THR A 157 18.80 -5.89 14.41
N LEU A 158 17.86 -4.95 14.46
CA LEU A 158 17.68 -3.96 13.38
C LEU A 158 18.87 -3.00 13.26
N LEU A 159 19.56 -2.66 14.36
CA LEU A 159 20.80 -1.87 14.32
C LEU A 159 21.96 -2.60 13.64
N ARG A 160 21.88 -3.93 13.54
CA ARG A 160 22.83 -4.80 12.86
C ARG A 160 22.28 -5.33 11.53
N ASP A 161 21.17 -4.79 11.04
CA ASP A 161 20.60 -5.19 9.76
C ASP A 161 21.67 -5.02 8.66
N PRO A 162 21.83 -5.99 7.74
CA PRO A 162 22.81 -5.91 6.66
C PRO A 162 22.63 -4.65 5.81
N ASP A 163 21.39 -4.20 5.63
CA ASP A 163 21.07 -3.05 4.80
C ASP A 163 21.28 -1.72 5.55
N PRO A 164 22.08 -0.79 5.00
CA PRO A 164 22.32 0.51 5.61
C PRO A 164 21.05 1.37 5.73
N GLY A 165 20.11 1.26 4.78
CA GLY A 165 18.86 2.01 4.80
C GLY A 165 17.95 1.57 5.95
N VAL A 166 17.95 0.28 6.30
CA VAL A 166 17.25 -0.23 7.49
C VAL A 166 17.87 0.32 8.77
N ARG A 167 19.20 0.29 8.89
CA ARG A 167 19.90 0.87 10.06
C ARG A 167 19.62 2.37 10.18
N GLN A 168 19.65 3.11 9.08
CA GLN A 168 19.37 4.54 9.03
C GLN A 168 17.94 4.86 9.48
N ALA A 169 16.95 4.08 9.05
CA ALA A 169 15.55 4.27 9.43
C ALA A 169 15.31 4.24 10.96
N LEU A 170 16.17 3.59 11.73
CA LEU A 170 16.09 3.55 13.21
C LEU A 170 16.53 4.85 13.88
N ILE A 171 17.39 5.62 13.23
CA ILE A 171 18.03 6.82 13.80
C ILE A 171 17.59 8.13 13.12
N GLU A 172 16.91 8.05 11.97
CA GLU A 172 16.27 9.19 11.30
C GLU A 172 15.43 10.01 12.30
N ARG A 173 15.48 11.34 12.31
CA ARG A 173 14.53 12.10 13.14
C ARG A 173 13.15 12.06 12.46
N THR A 174 12.14 11.62 13.20
CA THR A 174 10.75 11.88 12.82
C THR A 174 10.48 13.35 13.12
N GLY A 175 10.14 14.13 12.09
CA GLY A 175 9.74 15.54 12.23
C GLY A 175 8.36 15.70 12.85
#